data_AF-A0AAD9GI48-F1
#
_entry.id   AF-A0AAD9GI48-F1
#
_cell.length_a   1.000
_cell.length_b   1.000
_cell.length_c   1.000
_cell.angle_alpha   90.00
_cell.angle_beta   90.00
_cell.angle_gamma   90.00
#
_symmetry.space_group_name_H-M   'P 1'
#
loop_
_entity.id
_entity.type
_entity.pdbx_description
1 polymer ?
#
loop_
_entity_poly.entity_id
_entity_poly.type
_entity_poly.pdbx_seq_one_letter_code
_entity_poly.pdbx_strand_id
1 'polypeptide(L)'
;MNPLTTLSGLMRFTSTVLLCLVLAQTALGAIIDHDKVQPFAQPEPVTVSEKAAVKYKPQLQISDSCVSFPAVNAAGEITGGLKGTKDTDGCTEAPLGSQVYGRATWYQDKWAMMYAWYFPKNFWGGASERRHLWANMVLWLDNPALETPKIIGASLSRQTLKVPKAVFLSMGEQQKDPYSKVTAIPPMGFVGMQAIQTGRISRFRYTYNYTGGSNISTRVAQDYPDNSAWIGLTFAGSDGEYQDLIMWNQLTDEARAALESADFGKDTKILILPRALIQTALGGTIGHDKVQPFPQPEPVSLRESSSQVQATTADSVSAAGEITGGLKGTKGTDACSEAPLGSQIYTRATWYQDKWAMLYAWYFPKNFWGDDEPRRRHNWANMVLWLDNPALDTPKILGASLSR
;
A
#
# COMPACT_ATOMS: atom_id res chain seq x y z
N MET A 1 48.39 -48.76 -21.90
CA MET A 1 48.35 -48.08 -20.58
C MET A 1 48.34 -46.57 -20.86
N ASN A 2 47.38 -45.70 -20.53
CA ASN A 2 46.05 -45.73 -19.91
C ASN A 2 45.33 -44.44 -20.37
N PRO A 3 44.04 -44.44 -20.76
CA PRO A 3 43.23 -43.22 -20.83
C PRO A 3 42.22 -43.23 -19.69
N LEU A 4 42.54 -42.60 -18.56
CA LEU A 4 41.65 -42.59 -17.40
C LEU A 4 41.79 -41.27 -16.62
N THR A 5 41.46 -40.15 -17.26
CA THR A 5 41.32 -38.86 -16.57
C THR A 5 40.35 -37.93 -17.32
N THR A 6 39.08 -38.31 -17.46
CA THR A 6 38.00 -37.35 -17.81
C THR A 6 36.66 -37.84 -17.29
N LEU A 7 36.52 -38.04 -15.97
CA LEU A 7 35.20 -38.28 -15.37
C LEU A 7 35.14 -37.80 -13.92
N SER A 8 35.42 -36.51 -13.70
CA SER A 8 35.25 -35.88 -12.38
C SER A 8 34.67 -34.46 -12.42
N GLY A 9 34.31 -33.94 -13.60
CA GLY A 9 33.77 -32.58 -13.75
C GLY A 9 32.25 -32.47 -13.86
N LEU A 10 31.55 -33.51 -14.33
CA LEU A 10 30.12 -33.40 -14.68
C LEU A 10 29.18 -33.65 -13.49
N MET A 11 29.65 -34.27 -12.41
CA MET A 11 28.83 -34.63 -11.24
C MET A 11 28.86 -33.59 -10.11
N ARG A 12 29.53 -32.45 -10.30
CA ARG A 12 29.59 -31.35 -9.31
C ARG A 12 28.79 -30.11 -9.71
N PHE A 13 28.33 -30.03 -10.95
CA PHE A 13 27.49 -28.91 -11.43
C PHE A 13 25.99 -29.18 -11.35
N THR A 14 25.56 -30.43 -11.27
CA THR A 14 24.14 -30.78 -11.12
C THR A 14 23.63 -30.62 -9.69
N SER A 15 24.51 -30.70 -8.67
CA SER A 15 24.11 -30.53 -7.26
C SER A 15 24.00 -29.06 -6.81
N THR A 16 24.78 -28.14 -7.38
CA THR A 16 24.72 -26.71 -7.02
C THR A 16 23.55 -25.98 -7.66
N VAL A 17 23.15 -26.35 -8.89
CA VAL A 17 21.98 -25.75 -9.56
C VAL A 17 20.66 -26.24 -8.93
N LEU A 18 20.60 -27.50 -8.48
CA LEU A 18 19.43 -28.02 -7.77
C LEU A 18 19.26 -27.40 -6.37
N LEU A 19 20.36 -27.05 -5.68
CA LEU A 19 20.30 -26.38 -4.39
C LEU A 19 19.86 -24.90 -4.50
N CYS A 20 20.26 -24.20 -5.56
CA CYS A 20 19.77 -22.83 -5.83
C CYS A 20 18.30 -22.79 -6.30
N LEU A 21 17.81 -23.81 -7.02
CA LEU A 21 16.39 -23.90 -7.40
C LEU A 21 15.46 -24.24 -6.22
N VAL A 22 15.96 -24.96 -5.21
CA VAL A 22 15.20 -25.23 -3.97
C VAL A 22 15.17 -24.01 -3.05
N LEU A 23 16.19 -23.15 -3.07
CA LEU A 23 16.23 -21.91 -2.27
C LEU A 23 15.40 -20.76 -2.86
N ALA A 24 14.92 -20.87 -4.09
CA ALA A 24 14.12 -19.83 -4.75
C ALA A 24 12.59 -20.04 -4.65
N GLN A 25 12.11 -21.03 -3.87
CA GLN A 25 10.68 -21.38 -3.80
C GLN A 25 9.92 -20.88 -2.55
N THR A 26 10.52 -20.14 -1.63
CA THR A 26 9.85 -19.73 -0.37
C THR A 26 9.35 -18.30 -0.35
N ALA A 27 8.85 -17.75 -1.46
CA ALA A 27 8.24 -16.41 -1.48
C ALA A 27 6.71 -16.41 -1.38
N LEU A 28 6.07 -17.58 -1.24
CA LEU A 28 4.65 -17.69 -0.92
C LEU A 28 4.53 -18.26 0.48
N GLY A 29 4.08 -17.44 1.41
CA GLY A 29 3.69 -17.88 2.74
C GLY A 29 2.62 -18.97 2.66
N ALA A 30 2.72 -19.97 3.54
CA ALA A 30 1.71 -21.02 3.60
C ALA A 30 0.32 -20.42 3.88
N ILE A 31 -0.71 -20.92 3.20
CA ILE A 31 -2.09 -20.55 3.50
C ILE A 31 -2.57 -21.41 4.67
N ILE A 32 -3.00 -20.77 5.75
CA ILE A 32 -3.48 -21.42 6.98
C ILE A 32 -4.92 -21.04 7.31
N ASP A 33 -5.57 -21.77 8.21
CA ASP A 33 -6.94 -21.45 8.62
C ASP A 33 -7.02 -20.04 9.21
N HIS A 34 -8.14 -19.34 8.97
CA HIS A 34 -8.27 -17.93 9.33
C HIS A 34 -8.19 -17.66 10.83
N ASP A 35 -8.48 -18.67 11.65
CA ASP A 35 -8.44 -18.64 13.11
C ASP A 35 -7.09 -19.13 13.71
N LYS A 36 -6.13 -19.50 12.86
CA LYS A 36 -4.77 -19.93 13.27
C LYS A 36 -3.69 -18.89 12.99
N VAL A 37 -4.04 -17.81 12.32
CA VAL A 37 -3.08 -16.72 12.05
C VAL A 37 -2.83 -15.97 13.34
N GLN A 38 -1.60 -16.01 13.83
CA GLN A 38 -1.21 -15.28 15.03
C GLN A 38 -1.10 -13.77 14.74
N PRO A 39 -1.81 -12.90 15.48
CA PRO A 39 -1.64 -11.46 15.34
C PRO A 39 -0.31 -10.98 15.92
N PHE A 40 0.13 -9.81 15.46
CA PHE A 40 1.21 -9.04 16.01
C PHE A 40 0.70 -8.20 17.19
N ALA A 41 1.36 -8.33 18.33
CA ALA A 41 1.19 -7.38 19.44
C ALA A 41 1.59 -5.98 18.98
N GLN A 42 0.88 -4.95 19.44
CA GLN A 42 1.22 -3.57 19.13
C GLN A 42 2.58 -3.20 19.77
N PRO A 43 3.62 -2.87 18.99
CA PRO A 43 4.90 -2.45 19.54
C PRO A 43 4.82 -1.06 20.17
N GLU A 44 5.73 -0.77 21.11
CA GLU A 44 5.91 0.59 21.63
C GLU A 44 6.33 1.55 20.50
N PRO A 45 5.64 2.69 20.31
CA PRO A 45 5.89 3.57 19.18
C PRO A 45 7.16 4.43 19.39
N VAL A 46 8.10 4.36 18.45
CA VAL A 46 9.39 5.07 18.54
C VAL A 46 9.40 6.29 17.62
N THR A 47 9.06 6.09 16.35
CA THR A 47 9.12 7.13 15.31
C THR A 47 7.94 8.11 15.40
N VAL A 48 8.08 9.29 14.78
CA VAL A 48 6.98 10.28 14.69
C VAL A 48 5.75 9.65 14.03
N SER A 49 5.94 8.86 12.98
CA SER A 49 4.86 8.15 12.28
C SER A 49 4.16 7.14 13.16
N GLU A 50 4.89 6.34 13.93
CA GLU A 50 4.32 5.34 14.84
C GLU A 50 3.57 5.99 15.99
N LYS A 51 4.15 7.03 16.60
CA LYS A 51 3.50 7.80 17.68
C LYS A 51 2.21 8.43 17.20
N ALA A 52 2.21 9.02 16.01
CA ALA A 52 1.01 9.58 15.41
C ALA A 52 -0.03 8.49 15.10
N ALA A 53 0.39 7.33 14.59
CA ALA A 53 -0.52 6.23 14.28
C ALA A 53 -1.16 5.59 15.52
N VAL A 54 -0.43 5.48 16.63
CA VAL A 54 -1.02 5.03 17.90
C VAL A 54 -1.96 6.10 18.47
N LYS A 55 -1.56 7.38 18.41
CA LYS A 55 -2.34 8.51 18.95
C LYS A 55 -3.68 8.74 18.24
N TYR A 56 -3.71 8.59 16.91
CA TYR A 56 -4.88 8.82 16.07
C TYR A 56 -5.59 7.52 15.68
N LYS A 57 -5.30 6.41 16.37
CA LYS A 57 -5.87 5.11 16.08
C LYS A 57 -7.40 5.18 16.16
N PRO A 58 -8.13 4.72 15.12
CA PRO A 58 -9.59 4.71 15.14
C PRO A 58 -10.14 3.51 15.94
N GLN A 59 -11.34 3.66 16.48
CA GLN A 59 -12.17 2.53 16.90
C GLN A 59 -12.91 1.95 15.71
N LEU A 60 -13.04 0.62 15.69
CA LEU A 60 -13.87 -0.11 14.76
C LEU A 60 -15.11 -0.64 15.49
N GLN A 61 -16.29 -0.21 15.03
CA GLN A 61 -17.57 -0.77 15.43
C GLN A 61 -17.98 -1.86 14.44
N ILE A 62 -18.35 -3.03 14.97
CA ILE A 62 -18.93 -4.13 14.20
C ILE A 62 -20.39 -4.28 14.62
N SER A 63 -21.30 -4.44 13.66
CA SER A 63 -22.71 -4.74 13.91
C SER A 63 -23.05 -6.14 13.42
N ASP A 64 -23.42 -6.28 12.15
CA ASP A 64 -23.92 -7.53 11.55
C ASP A 64 -22.94 -8.05 10.48
N SER A 65 -21.71 -8.30 10.89
CA SER A 65 -20.63 -8.74 10.01
C SER A 65 -19.49 -9.42 10.77
N CYS A 66 -18.40 -9.75 10.08
CA CYS A 66 -17.22 -10.33 10.73
C CYS A 66 -16.47 -9.28 11.56
N VAL A 67 -15.86 -9.70 12.67
CA VAL A 67 -14.80 -8.92 13.32
C VAL A 67 -13.52 -8.94 12.48
N SER A 68 -12.57 -8.05 12.79
CA SER A 68 -11.27 -8.06 12.11
C SER A 68 -10.42 -9.25 12.53
N PHE A 69 -9.69 -9.84 11.59
CA PHE A 69 -8.74 -10.93 11.83
C PHE A 69 -7.34 -10.52 11.35
N PRO A 70 -6.28 -11.14 11.90
CA PRO A 70 -4.95 -11.04 11.29
C PRO A 70 -4.94 -11.75 9.93
N ALA A 71 -4.42 -11.05 8.92
CA ALA A 71 -4.28 -11.55 7.56
C ALA A 71 -2.98 -12.32 7.33
N VAL A 72 -1.95 -12.01 8.12
CA VAL A 72 -0.61 -12.58 8.04
C VAL A 72 -0.02 -12.68 9.43
N ASN A 73 0.84 -13.67 9.67
CA ASN A 73 1.63 -13.76 10.90
C ASN A 73 3.11 -13.46 10.66
N ALA A 74 3.93 -13.51 11.71
CA ALA A 74 5.36 -13.18 11.64
C ALA A 74 6.17 -14.10 10.70
N ALA A 75 5.73 -15.34 10.50
CA ALA A 75 6.37 -16.29 9.58
C ALA A 75 5.97 -16.09 8.12
N GLY A 76 5.11 -15.09 7.84
CA GLY A 76 4.57 -14.84 6.51
C GLY A 76 3.41 -15.77 6.13
N GLU A 77 2.89 -16.61 7.03
CA GLU A 77 1.71 -17.44 6.72
C GLU A 77 0.47 -16.57 6.57
N ILE A 78 -0.31 -16.80 5.51
CA ILE A 78 -1.45 -15.97 5.11
C ILE A 78 -2.76 -16.68 5.45
N THR A 79 -3.74 -15.92 5.91
CA THR A 79 -5.11 -16.38 6.13
C THR A 79 -5.74 -16.99 4.87
N GLY A 80 -6.34 -18.17 5.01
CA GLY A 80 -7.20 -18.76 3.99
C GLY A 80 -8.58 -18.10 3.91
N GLY A 81 -8.95 -17.25 4.88
CA GLY A 81 -10.28 -16.65 4.99
C GLY A 81 -11.42 -17.66 5.15
N LEU A 82 -12.65 -17.18 5.02
CA LEU A 82 -13.86 -17.99 5.10
C LEU A 82 -14.64 -17.97 3.79
N LYS A 83 -15.28 -19.09 3.46
CA LYS A 83 -16.24 -19.12 2.37
C LYS A 83 -17.37 -18.14 2.67
N GLY A 84 -17.79 -17.35 1.68
CA GLY A 84 -18.94 -16.44 1.75
C GLY A 84 -20.27 -17.18 1.80
N THR A 85 -20.47 -17.96 2.85
CA THR A 85 -21.68 -18.72 3.15
C THR A 85 -21.87 -18.73 4.67
N LYS A 86 -23.10 -19.04 5.11
CA LYS A 86 -23.45 -19.16 6.53
C LYS A 86 -23.24 -17.84 7.29
N ASP A 87 -23.69 -16.73 6.70
CA ASP A 87 -23.75 -15.40 7.32
C ASP A 87 -22.50 -15.05 8.13
N THR A 88 -22.58 -14.88 9.45
CA THR A 88 -21.45 -14.53 10.32
C THR A 88 -20.76 -15.74 10.97
N ASP A 89 -21.17 -16.98 10.66
CA ASP A 89 -20.61 -18.20 11.25
C ASP A 89 -19.09 -18.24 11.08
N GLY A 90 -18.38 -18.48 12.19
CA GLY A 90 -16.92 -18.62 12.22
C GLY A 90 -16.14 -17.31 12.18
N CYS A 91 -16.78 -16.14 12.21
CA CYS A 91 -16.07 -14.85 12.23
C CYS A 91 -16.66 -13.77 13.15
N THR A 92 -17.52 -14.13 14.10
CA THR A 92 -18.02 -13.21 15.13
C THR A 92 -17.00 -12.92 16.22
N GLU A 93 -15.95 -13.74 16.33
CA GLU A 93 -14.86 -13.60 17.29
C GLU A 93 -13.55 -14.05 16.65
N ALA A 94 -12.46 -13.31 16.89
CA ALA A 94 -11.12 -13.70 16.49
C ALA A 94 -10.39 -14.33 17.69
N PRO A 95 -10.26 -15.67 17.77
CA PRO A 95 -9.85 -16.36 18.99
C PRO A 95 -8.41 -16.06 19.42
N LEU A 96 -7.55 -15.66 18.49
CA LEU A 96 -6.17 -15.25 18.77
C LEU A 96 -6.01 -13.73 18.93
N GLY A 97 -7.08 -12.96 18.73
CA GLY A 97 -7.08 -11.50 18.76
C GLY A 97 -7.34 -10.87 17.39
N SER A 98 -7.89 -9.65 17.41
CA SER A 98 -8.10 -8.80 16.24
C SER A 98 -6.84 -8.04 15.84
N GLN A 99 -6.76 -7.55 14.60
CA GLN A 99 -5.62 -6.77 14.10
C GLN A 99 -6.07 -5.57 13.25
N VAL A 100 -5.36 -4.45 13.40
CA VAL A 100 -5.36 -3.35 12.44
C VAL A 100 -3.94 -3.12 11.91
N TYR A 101 -3.84 -2.88 10.60
CA TYR A 101 -2.58 -2.63 9.90
C TYR A 101 -2.44 -1.15 9.60
N GLY A 102 -1.27 -0.58 9.88
CA GLY A 102 -1.00 0.83 9.69
C GLY A 102 0.01 1.09 8.57
N ARG A 103 -0.19 2.17 7.81
CA ARG A 103 0.84 2.69 6.91
C ARG A 103 0.71 4.20 6.77
N ALA A 104 1.83 4.91 6.75
CA ALA A 104 1.79 6.36 6.66
C ALA A 104 2.86 6.92 5.74
N THR A 105 2.56 8.06 5.11
CA THR A 105 3.50 8.80 4.24
C THR A 105 3.03 10.23 4.04
N TRP A 106 3.95 11.11 3.68
CA TRP A 106 3.61 12.42 3.11
C TRP A 106 3.00 12.26 1.72
N TYR A 107 2.00 13.09 1.42
CA TYR A 107 1.41 13.25 0.10
C TYR A 107 0.84 14.66 -0.07
N GLN A 108 1.34 15.42 -1.06
CA GLN A 108 0.90 16.80 -1.33
C GLN A 108 0.83 17.68 -0.08
N ASP A 109 1.93 17.72 0.68
CA ASP A 109 2.12 18.49 1.92
C ASP A 109 1.11 18.19 3.02
N LYS A 110 0.49 17.01 2.96
CA LYS A 110 -0.35 16.45 4.01
C LYS A 110 0.17 15.09 4.42
N TRP A 111 -0.10 14.71 5.65
CA TRP A 111 0.27 13.41 6.16
C TRP A 111 -0.89 12.43 6.02
N ALA A 112 -0.69 11.39 5.21
CA ALA A 112 -1.65 10.33 5.00
C ALA A 112 -1.37 9.20 5.98
N MET A 113 -2.39 8.80 6.75
CA MET A 113 -2.29 7.72 7.71
C MET A 113 -3.39 6.70 7.47
N MET A 114 -3.01 5.58 6.90
CA MET A 114 -3.91 4.50 6.55
C MET A 114 -4.00 3.49 7.69
N TYR A 115 -5.22 3.15 8.07
CA TYR A 115 -5.59 2.03 8.93
C TYR A 115 -6.40 1.05 8.11
N ALA A 116 -5.99 -0.21 8.09
CA ALA A 116 -6.65 -1.24 7.31
C ALA A 116 -6.98 -2.46 8.18
N TRP A 117 -8.15 -3.02 7.94
CA TRP A 117 -8.65 -4.21 8.59
C TRP A 117 -8.92 -5.29 7.56
N TYR A 118 -8.58 -6.52 7.94
CA TYR A 118 -8.92 -7.70 7.19
C TYR A 118 -10.08 -8.42 7.84
N PHE A 119 -11.00 -8.92 7.03
CA PHE A 119 -12.15 -9.70 7.42
C PHE A 119 -12.16 -11.01 6.63
N PRO A 120 -12.45 -12.17 7.25
CA PRO A 120 -12.36 -13.47 6.58
C PRO A 120 -13.31 -13.64 5.39
N LYS A 121 -14.44 -12.94 5.38
CA LYS A 121 -15.46 -12.97 4.32
C LYS A 121 -16.16 -11.61 4.16
N ASN A 122 -16.80 -11.46 3.01
CA ASN A 122 -17.46 -10.24 2.55
C ASN A 122 -19.00 -10.42 2.51
N PHE A 123 -19.73 -9.31 2.56
CA PHE A 123 -21.19 -9.28 2.65
C PHE A 123 -21.84 -8.34 1.63
N TRP A 124 -23.02 -8.72 1.16
CA TRP A 124 -23.91 -7.90 0.33
C TRP A 124 -25.34 -8.00 0.85
N GLY A 125 -26.00 -6.86 1.08
CA GLY A 125 -27.40 -6.84 1.54
C GLY A 125 -27.64 -7.65 2.82
N GLY A 126 -26.66 -7.70 3.73
CA GLY A 126 -26.72 -8.48 4.97
C GLY A 126 -26.30 -9.95 4.85
N ALA A 127 -26.13 -10.50 3.66
CA ALA A 127 -25.77 -11.90 3.44
C ALA A 127 -24.28 -12.07 3.11
N SER A 128 -23.67 -13.15 3.60
CA SER A 128 -22.30 -13.52 3.25
C SER A 128 -22.21 -13.98 1.80
N GLU A 129 -21.23 -13.47 1.04
CA GLU A 129 -21.15 -13.72 -0.42
C GLU A 129 -19.77 -14.15 -0.91
N ARG A 130 -18.69 -13.52 -0.43
CA ARG A 130 -17.33 -13.75 -0.95
C ARG A 130 -16.31 -14.02 0.15
N ARG A 131 -15.22 -14.69 -0.23
CA ARG A 131 -14.06 -14.89 0.64
C ARG A 131 -13.21 -13.63 0.64
N HIS A 132 -12.66 -13.30 1.80
CA HIS A 132 -11.81 -12.15 2.07
C HIS A 132 -12.52 -10.80 1.89
N LEU A 133 -12.21 -9.88 2.78
CA LEU A 133 -12.55 -8.48 2.64
C LEU A 133 -11.44 -7.65 3.30
N TRP A 134 -10.90 -6.71 2.54
CA TRP A 134 -10.03 -5.66 3.06
C TRP A 134 -10.79 -4.35 3.05
N ALA A 135 -10.77 -3.64 4.17
CA ALA A 135 -11.30 -2.29 4.28
C ALA A 135 -10.25 -1.37 4.92
N ASN A 136 -10.24 -0.09 4.54
CA ASN A 136 -9.30 0.86 5.11
C ASN A 136 -9.87 2.28 5.24
N MET A 137 -9.34 3.00 6.21
CA MET A 137 -9.49 4.43 6.39
C MET A 137 -8.14 5.10 6.14
N VAL A 138 -8.11 6.20 5.38
CA VAL A 138 -6.98 7.12 5.35
C VAL A 138 -7.38 8.38 6.12
N LEU A 139 -6.75 8.59 7.27
CA LEU A 139 -6.84 9.83 8.04
C LEU A 139 -5.80 10.82 7.54
N TRP A 140 -6.22 12.05 7.27
CA TRP A 140 -5.36 13.12 6.75
C TRP A 140 -5.03 14.09 7.86
N LEU A 141 -3.75 14.25 8.15
CA LEU A 141 -3.23 15.23 9.10
C LEU A 141 -2.46 16.34 8.38
N ASP A 142 -2.30 17.48 9.04
CA ASP A 142 -1.39 18.54 8.59
C ASP A 142 0.07 18.11 8.72
N ASN A 143 0.54 17.84 9.93
CA ASN A 143 1.90 17.46 10.22
C ASN A 143 1.96 16.59 11.49
N PRO A 144 2.43 15.33 11.38
CA PRO A 144 2.46 14.38 12.50
C PRO A 144 3.50 14.74 13.56
N ALA A 145 4.46 15.64 13.26
CA ALA A 145 5.51 16.05 14.19
C ALA A 145 5.07 17.13 15.17
N LEU A 146 3.88 17.71 15.00
CA LEU A 146 3.32 18.67 15.94
C LEU A 146 2.88 17.97 17.23
N GLU A 147 2.82 18.72 18.34
CA GLU A 147 2.25 18.20 19.60
C GLU A 147 0.77 17.86 19.43
N THR A 148 0.03 18.68 18.68
CA THR A 148 -1.39 18.49 18.37
C THR A 148 -1.63 18.59 16.85
N PRO A 149 -1.34 17.53 16.07
CA PRO A 149 -1.66 17.50 14.65
C PRO A 149 -3.14 17.74 14.40
N LYS A 150 -3.45 18.55 13.39
CA LYS A 150 -4.82 18.83 12.98
C LYS A 150 -5.30 17.77 12.00
N ILE A 151 -6.48 17.19 12.27
CA ILE A 151 -7.19 16.36 11.30
C ILE A 151 -7.76 17.28 10.21
N ILE A 152 -7.35 17.06 8.96
CA ILE A 152 -7.80 17.78 7.77
C ILE A 152 -8.95 17.04 7.09
N GLY A 153 -9.09 15.74 7.31
CA GLY A 153 -10.15 14.96 6.68
C GLY A 153 -9.91 13.46 6.78
N ALA A 154 -10.76 12.71 6.11
CA ALA A 154 -10.67 11.26 6.07
C ALA A 154 -11.26 10.69 4.79
N SER A 155 -10.71 9.56 4.37
CA SER A 155 -11.18 8.76 3.24
C SER A 155 -11.50 7.35 3.71
N LEU A 156 -12.74 6.89 3.55
CA LEU A 156 -13.18 5.55 3.94
C LEU A 156 -13.39 4.68 2.70
N SER A 157 -12.83 3.47 2.70
CA SER A 157 -12.94 2.57 1.56
C SER A 157 -14.37 2.12 1.29
N ARG A 158 -14.73 2.05 0.01
CA ARG A 158 -15.99 1.50 -0.51
C ARG A 158 -15.71 0.37 -1.49
N GLN A 159 -16.59 -0.62 -1.52
CA GLN A 159 -16.53 -1.67 -2.53
C GLN A 159 -17.13 -1.20 -3.84
N THR A 160 -16.38 -1.36 -4.93
CA THR A 160 -16.81 -1.03 -6.30
C THR A 160 -17.27 -2.25 -7.09
N LEU A 161 -17.56 -3.35 -6.40
CA LEU A 161 -18.02 -4.60 -6.98
C LEU A 161 -19.37 -4.43 -7.66
N LYS A 162 -19.59 -5.15 -8.76
CA LYS A 162 -20.89 -5.17 -9.44
C LYS A 162 -21.95 -5.70 -8.48
N VAL A 163 -23.10 -5.03 -8.45
CA VAL A 163 -24.26 -5.50 -7.69
C VAL A 163 -24.91 -6.69 -8.41
N PRO A 164 -25.44 -7.69 -7.67
CA PRO A 164 -26.25 -8.75 -8.24
C PRO A 164 -27.45 -8.20 -9.02
N LYS A 165 -27.83 -8.91 -10.09
CA LYS A 165 -29.03 -8.60 -10.89
C LYS A 165 -30.06 -9.70 -10.70
N ALA A 166 -31.31 -9.32 -10.45
CA ALA A 166 -32.44 -10.23 -10.49
C ALA A 166 -33.31 -9.88 -11.69
N VAL A 167 -33.47 -10.82 -12.64
CA VAL A 167 -34.41 -10.73 -13.77
C VAL A 167 -34.50 -9.32 -14.38
N PHE A 168 -33.36 -8.81 -14.86
CA PHE A 168 -33.19 -7.49 -15.51
C PHE A 168 -33.33 -6.24 -14.62
N LEU A 169 -33.60 -6.36 -13.33
CA LEU A 169 -33.54 -5.26 -12.36
C LEU A 169 -32.19 -5.25 -11.62
N SER A 170 -31.58 -4.06 -11.54
CA SER A 170 -30.42 -3.84 -10.68
C SER A 170 -30.90 -3.80 -9.23
N MET A 171 -30.36 -4.67 -8.38
CA MET A 171 -30.80 -4.74 -6.98
C MET A 171 -30.32 -3.55 -6.14
N GLY A 172 -29.39 -2.74 -6.65
CA GLY A 172 -28.89 -1.51 -6.03
C GLY A 172 -28.08 -0.69 -7.02
N GLU A 173 -27.39 0.36 -6.56
CA GLU A 173 -26.46 1.13 -7.38
C GLU A 173 -25.00 0.70 -7.12
N GLN A 174 -24.24 0.45 -8.19
CA GLN A 174 -22.82 0.14 -8.07
C GLN A 174 -22.04 1.40 -7.70
N GLN A 175 -21.29 1.34 -6.59
CA GLN A 175 -20.35 2.40 -6.24
C GLN A 175 -19.19 2.44 -7.24
N LYS A 176 -18.90 3.64 -7.76
CA LYS A 176 -17.81 3.85 -8.73
C LYS A 176 -16.54 4.39 -8.08
N ASP A 177 -16.69 5.23 -7.06
CA ASP A 177 -15.55 5.73 -6.28
C ASP A 177 -15.20 4.72 -5.18
N PRO A 178 -13.96 4.21 -5.15
CA PRO A 178 -13.52 3.29 -4.09
C PRO A 178 -13.33 3.98 -2.74
N TYR A 179 -13.52 5.30 -2.62
CA TYR A 179 -13.44 6.01 -1.36
C TYR A 179 -14.57 7.03 -1.16
N SER A 180 -15.18 6.99 0.03
CA SER A 180 -15.95 8.10 0.59
C SER A 180 -14.99 9.13 1.19
N LYS A 181 -15.06 10.39 0.79
CA LYS A 181 -14.11 11.44 1.21
C LYS A 181 -14.82 12.53 1.98
N VAL A 182 -14.25 12.96 3.10
CA VAL A 182 -14.73 14.10 3.88
C VAL A 182 -13.58 15.02 4.25
N THR A 183 -13.78 16.32 4.11
CA THR A 183 -12.84 17.38 4.56
C THR A 183 -13.12 17.83 6.00
N ALA A 184 -14.24 17.39 6.58
CA ALA A 184 -14.54 17.52 7.99
C ALA A 184 -15.21 16.23 8.44
N ILE A 185 -14.61 15.54 9.41
CA ILE A 185 -15.20 14.35 10.00
C ILE A 185 -16.48 14.81 10.73
N PRO A 186 -17.63 14.16 10.50
CA PRO A 186 -18.86 14.53 11.19
C PRO A 186 -18.65 14.39 12.71
N PRO A 187 -19.26 15.25 13.56
CA PRO A 187 -19.06 15.19 15.01
C PRO A 187 -19.31 13.79 15.59
N MET A 188 -20.34 13.10 15.08
CA MET A 188 -20.63 11.72 15.47
C MET A 188 -19.46 10.77 15.20
N GLY A 189 -18.55 11.04 14.29
CA GLY A 189 -17.41 10.18 13.97
C GLY A 189 -16.26 10.22 14.96
N PHE A 190 -16.39 10.90 16.11
CA PHE A 190 -15.37 10.95 17.15
C PHE A 190 -15.74 10.08 18.37
N VAL A 191 -14.73 9.42 18.94
CA VAL A 191 -14.89 8.53 20.11
C VAL A 191 -15.45 9.30 21.30
N GLY A 192 -16.44 8.73 21.99
CA GLY A 192 -17.10 9.35 23.15
C GLY A 192 -18.03 10.51 22.82
N MET A 193 -18.23 10.86 21.54
CA MET A 193 -19.15 11.92 21.15
C MET A 193 -20.60 11.45 21.32
N GLN A 194 -21.37 12.16 22.14
CA GLN A 194 -22.76 11.83 22.44
C GLN A 194 -23.72 12.68 21.61
N ALA A 195 -24.72 12.03 21.01
CA ALA A 195 -25.82 12.69 20.31
C ALA A 195 -26.97 12.96 21.29
N ILE A 196 -27.22 14.23 21.59
CA ILE A 196 -28.35 14.67 22.42
C ILE A 196 -29.48 15.08 21.50
N GLN A 197 -30.61 14.37 21.57
CA GLN A 197 -31.81 14.73 20.83
C GLN A 197 -32.37 16.05 21.36
N THR A 198 -32.40 17.09 20.52
CA THR A 198 -32.84 18.45 20.90
C THR A 198 -34.20 18.83 20.36
N GLY A 199 -34.70 18.11 19.35
CA GLY A 199 -36.00 18.40 18.75
C GLY A 199 -36.50 17.26 17.87
N ARG A 200 -37.77 17.36 17.49
CA ARG A 200 -38.42 16.42 16.56
C ARG A 200 -38.89 17.20 15.35
N ILE A 201 -38.36 16.83 14.18
CA ILE A 201 -38.71 17.45 12.90
C ILE A 201 -39.96 16.78 12.31
N SER A 202 -40.06 15.45 12.43
CA SER A 202 -41.22 14.68 11.96
C SER A 202 -41.42 13.40 12.75
N ARG A 203 -42.38 12.55 12.33
CA ARG A 203 -42.69 11.28 13.02
C ARG A 203 -41.44 10.39 13.22
N PHE A 204 -40.51 10.41 12.28
CA PHE A 204 -39.29 9.57 12.28
C PHE A 204 -37.98 10.38 12.13
N ARG A 205 -38.03 11.71 12.18
CA ARG A 205 -36.83 12.56 12.09
C ARG A 205 -36.67 13.42 13.32
N TYR A 206 -35.45 13.43 13.83
CA TYR A 206 -35.07 14.15 15.04
C TYR A 206 -33.86 15.05 14.74
N THR A 207 -33.76 16.13 15.51
CA THR A 207 -32.59 17.02 15.52
C THR A 207 -31.68 16.60 16.67
N TYR A 208 -30.37 16.59 16.42
CA TYR A 208 -29.36 16.21 17.41
C TYR A 208 -28.33 17.32 17.57
N ASN A 209 -27.95 17.58 18.81
CA ASN A 209 -26.72 18.29 19.16
C ASN A 209 -25.66 17.29 19.60
N TYR A 210 -24.39 17.61 19.41
CA TYR A 210 -23.27 16.75 19.77
C TYR A 210 -22.43 17.38 20.87
N THR A 211 -22.11 16.61 21.90
CA THR A 211 -21.35 17.09 23.06
C THR A 211 -20.34 16.06 23.55
N GLY A 212 -19.22 16.53 24.12
CA GLY A 212 -18.15 15.67 24.63
C GLY A 212 -17.25 15.12 23.53
N GLY A 213 -16.69 13.93 23.77
CA GLY A 213 -15.88 13.19 22.81
C GLY A 213 -14.42 13.65 22.66
N SER A 214 -13.66 12.78 22.00
CA SER A 214 -12.28 13.03 21.57
C SER A 214 -12.24 13.99 20.39
N ASN A 215 -11.13 14.68 20.22
CA ASN A 215 -10.81 15.44 19.01
C ASN A 215 -9.69 14.80 18.17
N ILE A 216 -9.15 13.65 18.60
CA ILE A 216 -8.03 12.96 17.95
C ILE A 216 -8.35 11.53 17.55
N SER A 217 -9.23 10.83 18.26
CA SER A 217 -9.61 9.45 17.91
C SER A 217 -11.01 9.41 17.30
N THR A 218 -11.10 8.75 16.15
CA THR A 218 -12.31 8.61 15.35
C THR A 218 -12.91 7.23 15.52
N ARG A 219 -14.20 7.09 15.23
CA ARG A 219 -14.90 5.82 15.20
C ARG A 219 -15.48 5.54 13.82
N VAL A 220 -15.17 4.38 13.29
CA VAL A 220 -15.66 3.88 12.01
C VAL A 220 -16.42 2.58 12.23
N ALA A 221 -17.41 2.30 11.39
CA ALA A 221 -18.17 1.07 11.40
C ALA A 221 -17.98 0.30 10.09
N GLN A 222 -18.01 -1.02 10.18
CA GLN A 222 -18.30 -1.85 9.02
C GLN A 222 -19.82 -1.91 8.85
N ASP A 223 -20.33 -1.26 7.80
CA ASP A 223 -21.77 -1.02 7.65
C ASP A 223 -22.20 -0.98 6.17
N TYR A 224 -23.51 -1.05 5.95
CA TYR A 224 -24.13 -1.01 4.63
C TYR A 224 -24.61 0.41 4.33
N PRO A 225 -24.16 1.04 3.23
CA PRO A 225 -24.66 2.36 2.86
C PRO A 225 -26.15 2.34 2.46
N ASP A 226 -26.67 1.19 2.03
CA ASP A 226 -28.09 0.90 1.83
C ASP A 226 -28.35 -0.61 1.89
N ASN A 227 -29.64 -1.02 1.93
CA ASN A 227 -30.06 -2.43 2.07
C ASN A 227 -29.65 -3.35 0.92
N SER A 228 -29.10 -2.81 -0.17
CA SER A 228 -28.71 -3.54 -1.36
C SER A 228 -27.27 -3.25 -1.78
N ALA A 229 -26.45 -2.80 -0.83
CA ALA A 229 -25.07 -2.47 -1.05
C ALA A 229 -24.15 -3.57 -0.55
N TRP A 230 -22.96 -3.56 -1.14
CA TRP A 230 -21.80 -4.21 -0.57
C TRP A 230 -21.39 -3.52 0.73
N ILE A 231 -20.96 -4.30 1.71
CA ILE A 231 -20.50 -3.78 2.99
C ILE A 231 -19.24 -2.91 2.81
N GLY A 232 -19.13 -1.82 3.57
CA GLY A 232 -18.02 -0.88 3.48
C GLY A 232 -17.72 -0.21 4.81
N LEU A 233 -16.88 0.83 4.80
CA LEU A 233 -16.62 1.64 5.99
C LEU A 233 -17.43 2.93 5.98
N THR A 234 -18.03 3.23 7.14
CA THR A 234 -18.76 4.48 7.43
C THR A 234 -18.26 5.07 8.76
N PHE A 235 -18.61 6.32 9.05
CA PHE A 235 -18.39 6.85 10.41
C PHE A 235 -19.46 6.31 11.35
N ALA A 236 -19.03 5.87 12.53
CA ALA A 236 -19.91 5.27 13.52
C ALA A 236 -20.58 6.33 14.41
N GLY A 237 -21.81 6.07 14.84
CA GLY A 237 -22.52 6.87 15.86
C GLY A 237 -22.33 6.38 17.29
N SER A 238 -21.67 5.24 17.46
CA SER A 238 -21.40 4.58 18.75
C SER A 238 -19.97 4.10 18.80
N ASP A 239 -19.40 4.09 20.00
CA ASP A 239 -18.03 3.66 20.22
C ASP A 239 -17.87 2.17 19.88
N GLY A 240 -16.68 1.83 19.38
CA GLY A 240 -16.29 0.48 19.03
C GLY A 240 -15.05 0.05 19.80
N GLU A 241 -14.32 -0.90 19.24
CA GLU A 241 -13.12 -1.44 19.87
C GLU A 241 -11.85 -0.93 19.20
N TYR A 242 -10.77 -0.86 19.97
CA TYR A 242 -9.42 -0.72 19.42
C TYR A 242 -8.81 -2.09 19.17
N GLN A 243 -8.14 -2.24 18.05
CA GLN A 243 -7.35 -3.42 17.73
C GLN A 243 -5.87 -3.11 17.92
N ASP A 244 -5.05 -4.15 18.09
CA ASP A 244 -3.60 -3.98 18.10
C ASP A 244 -3.13 -3.51 16.73
N LEU A 245 -2.36 -2.42 16.73
CA LEU A 245 -1.83 -1.80 15.53
C LEU A 245 -0.45 -2.33 15.22
N ILE A 246 -0.25 -2.80 13.99
CA ILE A 246 1.07 -3.08 13.46
C ILE A 246 1.32 -2.22 12.22
N MET A 247 2.35 -1.37 12.29
CA MET A 247 2.73 -0.53 11.15
C MET A 247 3.47 -1.37 10.10
N TRP A 248 3.36 -1.00 8.83
CA TRP A 248 4.00 -1.70 7.71
C TRP A 248 5.51 -1.91 7.92
N ASN A 249 6.20 -0.88 8.43
CA ASN A 249 7.64 -0.94 8.73
C ASN A 249 8.00 -1.78 9.96
N GLN A 250 7.01 -2.16 10.78
CA GLN A 250 7.19 -3.01 11.95
C GLN A 250 6.91 -4.50 11.65
N LEU A 251 6.34 -4.80 10.48
CA LEU A 251 6.18 -6.17 10.01
C LEU A 251 7.53 -6.80 9.66
N THR A 252 7.64 -8.11 9.90
CA THR A 252 8.77 -8.92 9.42
C THR A 252 8.87 -8.87 7.90
N ASP A 253 10.06 -9.15 7.37
CA ASP A 253 10.27 -9.18 5.91
C ASP A 253 9.40 -10.25 5.25
N GLU A 254 9.24 -11.40 5.93
CA GLU A 254 8.38 -12.51 5.50
C GLU A 254 6.92 -12.09 5.42
N ALA A 255 6.41 -11.40 6.46
CA ALA A 255 5.03 -10.92 6.49
C ALA A 255 4.76 -9.86 5.40
N ARG A 256 5.71 -8.96 5.16
CA ARG A 256 5.60 -7.97 4.07
C ARG A 256 5.61 -8.63 2.71
N ALA A 257 6.56 -9.53 2.46
CA ALA A 257 6.66 -10.25 1.19
C ALA A 257 5.40 -11.11 0.93
N ALA A 258 4.87 -11.76 1.97
CA ALA A 258 3.64 -12.52 1.88
C ALA A 258 2.43 -11.62 1.56
N LEU A 259 2.28 -10.47 2.23
CA LEU A 259 1.22 -9.52 1.89
C LEU A 259 1.38 -8.89 0.51
N GLU A 260 2.59 -8.71 -0.01
CA GLU A 260 2.80 -8.17 -1.36
C GLU A 260 2.49 -9.20 -2.45
N SER A 261 2.70 -10.48 -2.17
CA SER A 261 2.55 -11.58 -3.14
C SER A 261 1.19 -12.28 -3.07
N ALA A 262 0.47 -12.19 -1.94
CA ALA A 262 -0.75 -12.94 -1.69
C ALA A 262 -1.91 -12.58 -2.63
N ASP A 263 -2.57 -13.60 -3.18
CA ASP A 263 -3.82 -13.46 -3.92
C ASP A 263 -5.02 -13.65 -2.97
N PHE A 264 -5.64 -12.55 -2.56
CA PHE A 264 -6.90 -12.55 -1.80
C PHE A 264 -8.14 -12.67 -2.70
N GLY A 265 -7.96 -13.01 -3.97
CA GLY A 265 -8.99 -13.11 -4.98
C GLY A 265 -9.17 -11.82 -5.77
N LYS A 266 -9.62 -11.97 -7.03
CA LYS A 266 -9.79 -10.88 -8.02
C LYS A 266 -10.69 -9.73 -7.55
N ASP A 267 -11.56 -10.01 -6.60
CA ASP A 267 -12.55 -9.06 -6.06
C ASP A 267 -12.08 -8.36 -4.78
N THR A 268 -10.96 -8.79 -4.21
CA THR A 268 -10.41 -8.27 -2.96
C THR A 268 -9.02 -7.70 -3.25
N LYS A 269 -8.93 -6.37 -3.32
CA LYS A 269 -7.64 -5.69 -3.43
C LYS A 269 -7.04 -5.55 -2.03
N ILE A 270 -5.76 -5.88 -1.87
CA ILE A 270 -5.03 -5.55 -0.64
C ILE A 270 -4.87 -4.02 -0.60
N LEU A 271 -5.44 -3.39 0.41
CA LEU A 271 -5.52 -1.93 0.45
C LEU A 271 -4.35 -1.26 1.19
N ILE A 272 -3.35 -2.01 1.67
CA ILE A 272 -2.20 -1.49 2.45
C ILE A 272 -0.97 -1.16 1.57
N LEU A 273 -0.99 -1.48 0.28
CA LEU A 273 0.17 -1.34 -0.62
C LEU A 273 0.25 0.05 -1.29
N PRO A 274 1.46 0.64 -1.47
CA PRO A 274 1.69 2.07 -1.30
C PRO A 274 1.99 2.83 -2.59
N ARG A 275 0.98 3.25 -3.35
CA ARG A 275 1.03 4.53 -4.07
C ARG A 275 -0.30 4.82 -4.73
N ALA A 276 -0.78 3.85 -5.51
CA ALA A 276 -2.00 3.97 -6.28
C ALA A 276 -3.22 4.22 -5.38
N LEU A 277 -3.24 3.62 -4.18
CA LEU A 277 -4.37 3.72 -3.27
C LEU A 277 -4.46 5.06 -2.54
N ILE A 278 -3.35 5.59 -2.03
CA ILE A 278 -3.32 6.93 -1.40
C ILE A 278 -3.72 8.02 -2.43
N GLN A 279 -3.25 7.87 -3.67
CA GLN A 279 -3.64 8.75 -4.78
C GLN A 279 -5.14 8.65 -5.12
N THR A 280 -5.69 7.43 -5.11
CA THR A 280 -7.13 7.19 -5.35
C THR A 280 -8.00 7.71 -4.19
N ALA A 281 -7.53 7.58 -2.95
CA ALA A 281 -8.22 8.02 -1.74
C ALA A 281 -8.46 9.55 -1.68
N LEU A 282 -7.78 10.36 -2.50
CA LEU A 282 -8.00 11.81 -2.62
C LEU A 282 -8.78 12.24 -3.87
N GLY A 283 -9.12 11.32 -4.79
CA GLY A 283 -9.85 11.66 -6.02
C GLY A 283 -8.98 12.23 -7.15
N GLY A 284 -7.69 11.95 -7.16
CA GLY A 284 -6.84 12.26 -8.31
C GLY A 284 -6.82 11.13 -9.33
N THR A 285 -7.60 11.22 -10.40
CA THR A 285 -7.12 10.74 -11.70
C THR A 285 -6.28 11.87 -12.29
N ILE A 286 -4.97 11.69 -12.30
CA ILE A 286 -4.06 12.56 -13.06
C ILE A 286 -3.12 11.65 -13.83
N GLY A 287 -2.85 12.01 -15.08
CA GLY A 287 -1.85 11.35 -15.90
C GLY A 287 -0.49 11.32 -15.19
N HIS A 288 0.39 10.46 -15.72
CA HIS A 288 1.76 10.26 -15.24
C HIS A 288 2.62 11.55 -15.16
N ASP A 289 2.11 12.68 -15.65
CA ASP A 289 2.77 13.98 -15.82
C ASP A 289 2.82 14.85 -14.55
N LYS A 290 2.16 14.48 -13.43
CA LYS A 290 2.09 15.36 -12.23
C LYS A 290 2.46 14.73 -10.88
N VAL A 291 3.20 13.61 -10.86
CA VAL A 291 3.62 12.98 -9.60
C VAL A 291 5.10 13.24 -9.31
N GLN A 292 5.39 14.08 -8.31
CA GLN A 292 6.72 14.25 -7.72
C GLN A 292 7.03 13.10 -6.73
N PRO A 293 8.19 12.41 -6.80
CA PRO A 293 8.62 11.43 -5.80
C PRO A 293 9.25 12.09 -4.56
N PHE A 294 9.06 11.50 -3.37
CA PHE A 294 9.67 11.90 -2.09
C PHE A 294 10.23 10.65 -1.36
N PRO A 295 11.09 10.81 -0.33
CA PRO A 295 12.44 10.22 -0.26
C PRO A 295 12.50 8.95 0.61
N GLN A 296 13.65 8.25 0.58
CA GLN A 296 13.99 7.16 1.51
C GLN A 296 15.21 7.55 2.39
N PRO A 297 15.28 7.11 3.66
CA PRO A 297 16.38 7.42 4.59
C PRO A 297 17.63 6.51 4.45
N GLU A 298 18.79 7.02 4.89
CA GLU A 298 20.17 6.49 4.77
C GLU A 298 20.62 5.51 5.89
N PRO A 299 21.91 5.05 5.99
CA PRO A 299 22.97 4.84 4.99
C PRO A 299 23.54 3.40 5.00
N VAL A 300 24.12 2.94 3.88
CA VAL A 300 25.03 1.77 3.88
C VAL A 300 26.43 2.23 3.52
N SER A 301 27.36 2.09 4.46
CA SER A 301 28.77 2.45 4.28
C SER A 301 29.53 1.36 3.51
N LEU A 302 30.05 1.62 2.31
CA LEU A 302 31.17 0.84 1.79
C LEU A 302 32.07 1.65 0.82
N ARG A 303 33.34 1.75 1.26
CA ARG A 303 34.64 1.96 0.60
C ARG A 303 34.76 2.74 -0.71
N GLU A 304 35.61 3.76 -0.63
CA GLU A 304 36.23 4.51 -1.71
C GLU A 304 37.00 3.60 -2.69
N SER A 305 36.77 3.81 -3.98
CA SER A 305 37.83 3.62 -4.98
C SER A 305 37.74 4.73 -6.03
N SER A 306 38.76 5.58 -6.02
CA SER A 306 39.06 6.59 -7.03
C SER A 306 39.31 5.95 -8.40
N SER A 307 38.61 6.42 -9.43
CA SER A 307 39.19 6.67 -10.77
C SER A 307 38.12 7.15 -11.74
N GLN A 308 38.53 8.03 -12.63
CA GLN A 308 37.75 8.66 -13.70
C GLN A 308 36.80 7.70 -14.43
N VAL A 309 35.58 8.14 -14.72
CA VAL A 309 34.65 7.40 -15.58
C VAL A 309 34.29 8.29 -16.78
N GLN A 310 34.96 8.02 -17.90
CA GLN A 310 34.40 8.28 -19.23
C GLN A 310 33.04 7.59 -19.31
N ALA A 311 32.03 8.28 -19.84
CA ALA A 311 30.70 7.73 -20.05
C ALA A 311 30.74 6.63 -21.11
N THR A 312 30.97 5.39 -20.69
CA THR A 312 30.64 4.20 -21.47
C THR A 312 29.15 3.92 -21.34
N THR A 313 28.48 3.64 -22.45
CA THR A 313 27.09 3.17 -22.48
C THR A 313 26.95 1.95 -21.58
N ALA A 314 26.22 2.09 -20.48
CA ALA A 314 25.91 0.98 -19.59
C ALA A 314 24.58 0.35 -20.02
N ASP A 315 24.60 -0.97 -20.16
CA ASP A 315 23.39 -1.77 -20.28
C ASP A 315 22.64 -1.77 -18.94
N SER A 316 21.31 -1.79 -18.97
CA SER A 316 20.51 -1.93 -17.75
C SER A 316 20.60 -3.36 -17.23
N VAL A 317 20.84 -3.49 -15.93
CA VAL A 317 21.08 -4.77 -15.26
C VAL A 317 19.93 -5.03 -14.30
N SER A 318 19.30 -6.20 -14.40
CA SER A 318 18.26 -6.64 -13.44
C SER A 318 18.88 -6.94 -12.07
N ALA A 319 18.04 -7.06 -11.03
CA ALA A 319 18.48 -7.49 -9.70
C ALA A 319 19.16 -8.88 -9.69
N ALA A 320 19.00 -9.67 -10.77
CA ALA A 320 19.66 -10.96 -10.98
C ALA A 320 20.99 -10.87 -11.76
N GLY A 321 21.47 -9.68 -12.10
CA GLY A 321 22.70 -9.49 -12.88
C GLY A 321 22.53 -9.67 -14.39
N GLU A 322 21.29 -9.79 -14.88
CA GLU A 322 21.01 -10.00 -16.31
C GLU A 322 20.93 -8.67 -17.05
N ILE A 323 21.57 -8.60 -18.21
CA ILE A 323 21.52 -7.43 -19.11
C ILE A 323 20.17 -7.41 -19.83
N THR A 324 19.34 -6.39 -19.58
CA THR A 324 18.07 -6.23 -20.29
C THR A 324 18.32 -5.56 -21.65
N GLY A 325 18.31 -6.36 -22.71
CA GLY A 325 18.39 -5.86 -24.08
C GLY A 325 17.17 -5.01 -24.45
N GLY A 326 17.37 -3.93 -25.20
CA GLY A 326 16.29 -3.10 -25.71
C GLY A 326 15.28 -3.84 -26.59
N LEU A 327 14.03 -3.37 -26.63
CA LEU A 327 12.95 -4.03 -27.38
C LEU A 327 13.20 -3.91 -28.89
N LYS A 328 12.93 -4.97 -29.66
CA LYS A 328 12.96 -4.90 -31.13
C LYS A 328 11.92 -3.89 -31.63
N GLY A 329 12.27 -3.10 -32.64
CA GLY A 329 11.39 -2.12 -33.26
C GLY A 329 10.23 -2.79 -33.99
N THR A 330 9.12 -3.03 -33.29
CA THR A 330 7.79 -3.17 -33.87
C THR A 330 7.14 -1.79 -33.97
N LYS A 331 6.21 -1.60 -34.92
CA LYS A 331 5.54 -0.29 -35.16
C LYS A 331 4.91 0.25 -33.87
N GLY A 332 5.03 1.56 -33.63
CA GLY A 332 4.31 2.26 -32.55
C GLY A 332 4.77 1.96 -31.12
N THR A 333 3.87 2.23 -30.16
CA THR A 333 4.10 2.13 -28.70
C THR A 333 3.88 0.74 -28.12
N ASP A 334 3.71 -0.28 -28.97
CA ASP A 334 3.50 -1.67 -28.56
C ASP A 334 4.57 -2.10 -27.52
N ALA A 335 4.11 -2.65 -26.40
CA ALA A 335 4.91 -3.04 -25.23
C ALA A 335 5.60 -1.89 -24.45
N CYS A 336 5.16 -0.64 -24.62
CA CYS A 336 5.61 0.52 -23.82
C CYS A 336 4.47 1.23 -23.06
N SER A 337 3.23 0.80 -23.23
CA SER A 337 2.06 1.35 -22.52
C SER A 337 1.94 0.87 -21.08
N GLU A 338 2.56 -0.27 -20.74
CA GLU A 338 2.52 -0.86 -19.41
C GLU A 338 3.88 -1.42 -19.04
N ALA A 339 4.31 -1.18 -17.80
CA ALA A 339 5.47 -1.80 -17.19
C ALA A 339 4.95 -2.84 -16.17
N PRO A 340 4.72 -4.11 -16.57
CA PRO A 340 4.06 -5.09 -15.73
C PRO A 340 4.83 -5.44 -14.44
N LEU A 341 6.13 -5.17 -14.41
CA LEU A 341 6.99 -5.33 -13.23
C LEU A 341 7.34 -4.00 -12.54
N GLY A 342 6.66 -2.92 -12.92
CA GLY A 342 6.95 -1.55 -12.47
C GLY A 342 8.11 -0.90 -13.22
N SER A 343 8.23 0.42 -13.07
CA SER A 343 9.34 1.21 -13.59
C SER A 343 10.42 1.39 -12.53
N GLN A 344 11.68 1.49 -12.96
CA GLN A 344 12.84 1.68 -12.08
C GLN A 344 13.51 3.02 -12.36
N ILE A 345 14.07 3.62 -11.31
CA ILE A 345 14.93 4.81 -11.39
C ILE A 345 16.28 4.42 -10.82
N TYR A 346 17.34 4.65 -11.58
CA TYR A 346 18.71 4.41 -11.16
C TYR A 346 19.26 5.70 -10.57
N THR A 347 19.89 5.62 -9.40
CA THR A 347 20.48 6.79 -8.75
C THR A 347 21.92 6.55 -8.34
N ARG A 348 22.71 7.62 -8.40
CA ARG A 348 24.07 7.68 -7.87
C ARG A 348 24.33 9.10 -7.40
N ALA A 349 25.03 9.23 -6.29
CA ALA A 349 25.42 10.54 -5.77
C ALA A 349 26.93 10.62 -5.53
N THR A 350 27.49 11.82 -5.65
CA THR A 350 28.90 12.07 -5.38
C THR A 350 29.17 13.56 -5.14
N TRP A 351 30.29 13.86 -4.49
CA TRP A 351 30.80 15.22 -4.40
C TRP A 351 31.43 15.65 -5.73
N TYR A 352 31.12 16.87 -6.17
CA TYR A 352 31.73 17.47 -7.35
C TYR A 352 31.86 18.99 -7.15
N GLN A 353 33.11 19.48 -7.12
CA GLN A 353 33.44 20.90 -6.93
C GLN A 353 32.71 21.54 -5.74
N ASP A 354 32.85 20.92 -4.56
CA ASP A 354 32.27 21.35 -3.27
C ASP A 354 30.73 21.42 -3.24
N LYS A 355 30.08 20.73 -4.19
CA LYS A 355 28.63 20.55 -4.24
C LYS A 355 28.31 19.07 -4.27
N TRP A 356 27.16 18.71 -3.75
CA TRP A 356 26.67 17.34 -3.82
C TRP A 356 25.82 17.16 -5.08
N ALA A 357 26.24 16.25 -5.94
CA ALA A 357 25.57 15.93 -7.18
C ALA A 357 24.82 14.60 -7.03
N MET A 358 23.51 14.62 -7.26
CA MET A 358 22.66 13.43 -7.27
C MET A 358 22.13 13.18 -8.68
N LEU A 359 22.63 12.15 -9.35
CA LEU A 359 22.14 11.68 -10.64
C LEU A 359 20.92 10.79 -10.43
N TYR A 360 19.86 11.07 -11.18
CA TYR A 360 18.71 10.20 -11.42
C TYR A 360 18.69 9.84 -12.89
N ALA A 361 18.55 8.56 -13.21
CA ALA A 361 18.52 8.06 -14.58
C ALA A 361 17.33 7.12 -14.79
N TRP A 362 16.69 7.27 -15.95
CA TRP A 362 15.57 6.46 -16.41
C TRP A 362 15.99 5.72 -17.67
N TYR A 363 15.80 4.40 -17.66
CA TYR A 363 15.98 3.57 -18.84
C TYR A 363 14.65 3.46 -19.59
N PHE A 364 14.69 3.72 -20.89
CA PHE A 364 13.57 3.54 -21.79
C PHE A 364 13.89 2.42 -22.76
N PRO A 365 13.10 1.34 -22.78
CA PRO A 365 13.35 0.19 -23.65
C PRO A 365 13.03 0.46 -25.13
N LYS A 366 12.59 1.68 -25.49
CA LYS A 366 12.45 2.21 -26.85
C LYS A 366 12.77 3.72 -26.88
N ASN A 367 13.31 4.21 -27.98
CA ASN A 367 13.52 5.64 -28.22
C ASN A 367 12.59 6.14 -29.34
N PHE A 368 11.75 7.13 -29.06
CA PHE A 368 10.87 7.77 -30.04
C PHE A 368 11.38 9.17 -30.36
N TRP A 369 11.65 9.42 -31.64
CA TRP A 369 11.78 10.78 -32.20
C TRP A 369 10.67 10.92 -33.22
N GLY A 370 10.10 12.13 -33.35
CA GLY A 370 8.97 12.42 -34.22
C GLY A 370 9.03 11.71 -35.59
N ASP A 371 7.86 11.25 -36.02
CA ASP A 371 7.57 10.30 -37.10
C ASP A 371 7.96 8.85 -36.77
N ASP A 372 7.08 8.16 -36.02
CA ASP A 372 6.79 6.71 -35.85
C ASP A 372 7.80 5.59 -36.23
N GLU A 373 9.07 5.88 -36.44
CA GLU A 373 10.12 4.93 -36.78
C GLU A 373 11.15 4.81 -35.65
N PRO A 374 11.15 3.70 -34.89
CA PRO A 374 12.11 3.47 -33.82
C PRO A 374 13.52 3.26 -34.39
N ARG A 375 14.40 4.27 -34.25
CA ARG A 375 15.79 4.19 -34.74
C ARG A 375 16.80 3.60 -33.75
N ARG A 376 16.49 3.51 -32.45
CA ARG A 376 17.38 2.92 -31.42
C ARG A 376 16.62 1.96 -30.51
N ARG A 377 17.27 0.86 -30.12
CA ARG A 377 16.67 -0.21 -29.30
C ARG A 377 16.37 0.22 -27.85
N HIS A 378 16.95 1.32 -27.37
CA HIS A 378 16.71 1.86 -26.04
C HIS A 378 17.19 3.32 -25.94
N ASN A 379 16.80 4.02 -24.88
CA ASN A 379 17.26 5.35 -24.51
C ASN A 379 17.51 5.45 -23.00
N TRP A 380 18.32 6.42 -22.59
CA TRP A 380 18.46 6.84 -21.21
C TRP A 380 18.18 8.33 -21.13
N ALA A 381 17.32 8.74 -20.19
CA ALA A 381 17.22 10.14 -19.77
C ALA A 381 17.77 10.28 -18.36
N ASN A 382 18.37 11.42 -18.04
CA ASN A 382 18.89 11.67 -16.70
C ASN A 382 18.73 13.12 -16.25
N MET A 383 18.77 13.29 -14.92
CA MET A 383 18.76 14.56 -14.23
C MET A 383 19.82 14.52 -13.13
N VAL A 384 20.61 15.58 -13.01
CA VAL A 384 21.51 15.81 -11.88
C VAL A 384 20.92 16.92 -11.02
N LEU A 385 20.62 16.61 -9.75
CA LEU A 385 20.26 17.60 -8.74
C LEU A 385 21.52 18.03 -7.99
N TRP A 386 21.73 19.33 -7.85
CA TRP A 386 22.88 19.91 -7.16
C TRP A 386 22.44 20.45 -5.80
N LEU A 387 23.10 20.01 -4.73
CA LEU A 387 22.89 20.50 -3.37
C LEU A 387 24.16 21.16 -2.82
N ASP A 388 24.01 21.99 -1.81
CA ASP A 388 25.14 22.57 -1.07
C ASP A 388 25.85 21.50 -0.22
N ASN A 389 25.20 20.99 0.82
CA ASN A 389 25.73 19.95 1.68
C ASN A 389 24.59 19.05 2.18
N PRO A 390 24.59 17.75 1.80
CA PRO A 390 23.53 16.82 2.18
C PRO A 390 23.52 16.50 3.67
N ALA A 391 24.59 16.80 4.41
CA ALA A 391 24.69 16.56 5.85
C ALA A 391 24.02 17.65 6.71
N LEU A 392 23.47 18.70 6.10
CA LEU A 392 22.71 19.73 6.83
C LEU A 392 21.30 19.24 7.14
N ASP A 393 20.72 19.69 8.25
CA ASP A 393 19.32 19.37 8.61
C ASP A 393 18.32 19.84 7.53
N THR A 394 18.68 20.89 6.80
CA THR A 394 17.93 21.41 5.64
C THR A 394 18.89 21.75 4.49
N PRO A 395 19.28 20.78 3.65
CA PRO A 395 20.14 21.02 2.49
C PRO A 395 19.45 21.94 1.48
N LYS A 396 20.19 22.86 0.86
CA LYS A 396 19.64 23.75 -0.17
C LYS A 396 19.87 23.15 -1.55
N ILE A 397 18.81 23.15 -2.35
CA ILE A 397 18.91 22.85 -3.79
C ILE A 397 19.57 24.05 -4.48
N LEU A 398 20.74 23.83 -5.05
CA LEU A 398 21.50 24.82 -5.82
C LEU A 398 21.06 24.88 -7.28
N GLY A 399 20.52 23.79 -7.82
CA GLY A 399 20.00 23.74 -9.19
C GLY A 399 19.83 22.32 -9.72
N ALA A 400 19.41 22.19 -10.98
CA ALA A 400 19.28 20.92 -11.67
C ALA A 400 19.86 20.99 -13.09
N SER A 401 20.40 19.88 -13.58
CA SER A 401 20.89 19.71 -14.95
C SER A 401 20.18 18.52 -15.59
N LEU A 402 19.71 18.67 -16.83
CA LEU A 402 18.96 17.62 -17.54
C LEU A 402 19.78 17.10 -18.72
N SER A 403 19.67 15.80 -19.00
CA SER A 403 20.14 15.22 -20.27
C SER A 403 19.37 15.85 -21.43
N ARG A 404 20.08 16.19 -22.51
CA ARG A 404 19.47 16.63 -23.77
C ARG A 404 19.01 15.47 -24.62
#